data_AF-A0A7W1JA89-F1
#
_entry.id   AF-A0A7W1JA89-F1
#
_cell.length_a   1.000
_cell.length_b   1.000
_cell.length_c   1.000
_cell.angle_alpha   90.00
_cell.angle_beta   90.00
_cell.angle_gamma   90.00
#
_symmetry.space_group_name_H-M   'P 1'
#
loop_
_entity.id
_entity.type
_entity.pdbx_description
1 polymer ?
#
loop_
_entity_poly.entity_id
_entity_poly.type
_entity_poly.pdbx_seq_one_letter_code
_entity_poly.pdbx_strand_id
1 'polypeptide(L)' 'MHHLVELCVYTIASGGHTWAGGLQYLPERIIGRTSRDFDACDAIWCFFRAHHR' A
#
# COMPACT_ATOMS: atom_id res chain seq x y z
N MET A 1 -28.46 -0.53 -11.56
CA MET A 1 -27.27 -1.13 -12.20
C MET A 1 -26.08 -0.86 -11.29
N HIS A 2 -25.59 -1.88 -10.60
CA HIS A 2 -24.43 -1.76 -9.72
C HIS A 2 -23.23 -2.25 -10.53
N HIS A 3 -22.25 -1.38 -10.74
CA HIS A 3 -20.99 -1.78 -11.36
C HIS A 3 -20.29 -2.74 -10.40
N LEU A 4 -20.02 -3.98 -10.84
CA LEU A 4 -19.27 -4.99 -10.10
C LEU A 4 -17.78 -4.62 -10.16
N VAL A 5 -17.39 -3.55 -9.48
CA VAL A 5 -15.98 -3.15 -9.35
C VAL A 5 -15.41 -3.87 -8.14
N GLU A 6 -14.33 -4.63 -8.35
CA GLU A 6 -13.60 -5.25 -7.26
C GLU A 6 -12.64 -4.24 -6.63
N LEU A 7 -12.68 -4.14 -5.30
CA LEU A 7 -11.86 -3.22 -4.51
C LEU A 7 -11.23 -3.96 -3.33
N CYS A 8 -9.90 -3.87 -3.22
CA CYS A 8 -9.16 -4.31 -2.04
C CYS A 8 -8.61 -3.08 -1.29
N VAL A 9 -8.97 -2.92 -0.02
CA VAL A 9 -8.49 -1.84 0.85
C VAL A 9 -7.69 -2.43 1.99
N TYR A 10 -6.49 -1.92 2.20
CA TYR A 10 -5.60 -2.30 3.29
C TYR A 10 -5.38 -1.12 4.23
N THR A 11 -5.32 -1.39 5.54
CA THR A 11 -4.94 -0.39 6.55
C THR A 11 -3.70 -0.89 7.27
N ILE A 12 -2.65 -0.08 7.25
CA ILE A 12 -1.40 -0.40 7.93
C ILE A 12 -1.38 0.35 9.26
N ALA A 13 -1.56 -0.39 10.35
CA ALA A 13 -1.54 0.19 11.68
C ALA A 13 -0.14 0.72 12.01
N SER A 14 -0.08 1.93 12.58
CA SER A 14 1.17 2.58 13.01
C SER A 14 2.21 2.84 11.90
N GLY A 15 1.84 2.65 10.63
CA GLY A 15 2.65 3.04 9.48
C GLY A 15 2.59 4.54 9.21
N GLY A 16 3.65 5.06 8.59
CA GLY A 16 3.72 6.42 8.07
C GLY A 16 3.35 6.53 6.60
N HIS A 17 3.19 7.76 6.12
CA HIS A 17 3.06 8.14 4.71
C HIS A 17 4.39 7.96 3.97
N THR A 18 4.85 6.71 3.88
CA THR A 18 6.13 6.33 3.27
C THR A 18 5.96 5.03 2.47
N TRP A 19 6.96 4.72 1.63
CA TRP A 19 7.03 3.47 0.87
C TRP A 19 8.33 2.73 1.20
N ALA A 20 8.27 1.42 1.40
CA ALA A 20 9.47 0.62 1.66
C ALA A 20 10.44 0.69 0.46
N GLY A 21 11.68 1.11 0.69
CA GLY A 21 12.67 1.37 -0.36
C GLY A 21 12.60 2.78 -0.98
N GLY A 22 11.62 3.60 -0.60
CA GLY A 22 11.55 5.02 -0.96
C GLY A 22 12.49 5.90 -0.14
N LEU A 23 12.66 7.15 -0.57
CA LEU A 23 13.45 8.15 0.17
C LEU A 23 12.67 8.66 1.40
N GLN A 24 13.35 8.74 2.55
CA GLN A 24 12.84 9.46 3.72
C GLN A 24 12.97 10.97 3.49
N TYR A 25 11.99 11.57 2.81
CA TYR A 25 12.08 12.96 2.36
C TYR A 25 11.63 13.99 3.42
N LEU A 26 11.02 13.55 4.53
CA LEU A 26 10.69 14.39 5.69
C LEU A 26 10.99 13.64 6.99
N PRO A 27 11.14 14.34 8.14
CA PRO A 27 11.33 13.69 9.44
C PRO A 27 10.19 12.73 9.79
N GLU A 28 10.53 11.62 10.43
CA GLU A 28 9.59 10.58 10.90
C GLU A 28 8.46 11.16 11.75
N ARG A 29 8.72 12.20 12.56
CA ARG A 29 7.70 12.86 13.39
C ARG A 29 6.54 13.46 12.58
N ILE A 30 6.77 13.77 11.29
CA ILE A 30 5.77 14.39 10.41
C ILE A 30 5.06 13.33 9.57
N ILE A 31 5.82 12.42 8.96
CA ILE A 31 5.28 11.45 8.00
C ILE A 31 5.20 10.02 8.53
N GLY A 32 5.56 9.78 9.80
CA GLY A 32 5.59 8.46 10.40
C GLY A 32 6.75 7.58 9.94
N ARG A 33 6.76 6.34 10.44
CA ARG A 33 7.77 5.31 10.14
C ARG A 33 7.42 4.53 8.88
N THR A 34 8.43 4.09 8.14
CA THR A 34 8.24 3.07 7.12
C THR A 34 7.95 1.71 7.75
N SER A 35 6.72 1.21 7.56
CA SER A 35 6.35 -0.15 7.94
C SER A 35 6.93 -1.16 6.95
N ARG A 36 7.27 -2.35 7.47
CA ARG A 36 7.67 -3.53 6.69
C ARG A 36 6.73 -4.71 6.94
N ASP A 37 5.59 -4.46 7.57
CA ASP A 37 4.62 -5.49 7.94
C ASP A 37 3.75 -5.92 6.75
N PHE A 38 3.76 -5.12 5.68
CA PHE A 38 3.00 -5.35 4.46
C PHE A 38 3.81 -4.93 3.22
N ASP A 39 3.88 -5.82 2.24
CA ASP A 39 4.45 -5.52 0.92
C ASP A 39 3.32 -5.09 -0.04
N ALA A 40 3.22 -3.77 -0.23
CA ALA A 40 2.23 -3.19 -1.12
C ALA A 40 2.54 -3.43 -2.60
N CYS A 41 3.80 -3.59 -2.99
CA CYS A 41 4.17 -3.94 -4.37
C CYS A 41 3.57 -5.30 -4.72
N ASP A 42 3.81 -6.30 -3.87
CA ASP A 42 3.33 -7.67 -4.08
C ASP A 42 1.81 -7.74 -4.07
N ALA A 43 1.14 -7.06 -3.12
CA ALA A 43 -0.31 -7.05 -3.06
C ALA A 43 -0.96 -6.44 -4.31
N ILE A 44 -0.43 -5.31 -4.80
CA ILE A 44 -0.88 -4.67 -6.04
C ILE A 44 -0.65 -5.61 -7.23
N TRP A 45 0.54 -6.22 -7.32
CA TRP A 45 0.85 -7.13 -8.41
C TRP A 45 -0.05 -8.37 -8.40
N CYS A 46 -0.25 -8.98 -7.25
CA CYS A 46 -1.14 -10.12 -7.07
C CYS A 46 -2.58 -9.80 -7.51
N PHE A 47 -3.10 -8.62 -7.14
CA PHE A 47 -4.41 -8.16 -7.59
C PHE A 47 -4.48 -8.10 -9.12
N PHE A 48 -3.61 -7.33 -9.78
CA PHE A 48 -3.67 -7.20 -11.23
C PHE A 48 -3.38 -8.50 -11.97
N ARG A 49 -2.50 -9.35 -11.44
CA ARG A 49 -2.25 -10.69 -11.99
C ARG A 49 -3.49 -11.58 -11.92
N ALA A 50 -4.29 -11.48 -10.86
CA ALA A 50 -5.55 -12.22 -10.75
C ALA A 50 -6.64 -11.70 -11.71
N HIS A 51 -6.58 -10.40 -12.09
CA HIS A 51 -7.58 -9.71 -12.91
C HIS A 51 -7.05 -9.24 -14.29
N HIS A 52 -6.13 -9.97 -14.90
CA HIS A 52 -5.48 -9.59 -16.17
C HIS A 52 -6.35 -9.72 -17.44
N ARG A 53 -7.69 -9.77 -17.30
CA ARG A 53 -8.64 -10.06 -18.39
C ARG A 53 -9.54 -8.88 -18.70
#